data_AF-A0A844ZRG4-F1
#
_entry.id   AF-A0A844ZRG4-F1
#
_cell.length_a   1.000
_cell.length_b   1.000
_cell.length_c   1.000
_cell.angle_alpha   90.00
_cell.angle_beta   90.00
_cell.angle_gamma   90.00
#
_symmetry.space_group_name_H-M   'P 1'
#
loop_
_entity.id
_entity.type
_entity.pdbx_description
1 polymer ?
#
loop_
_entity_poly.entity_id
_entity_poly.type
_entity_poly.pdbx_seq_one_letter_code
_entity_poly.pdbx_strand_id
1 'polypeptide(L)'
;MADWLVEEGIGEHRALAMLGGTALRARVDWPGKASAGQVEEAKLVSRAKGSARGTAQLANGEEVLVSHLPRDAVQGASLRIEITRSQIGESGRVKRAQARPTELPLCPAPTLADSIRAAGDTVQIVRQFPDDFWEEIYDDAWTGFYDFKGGSLHFSPTPAMTLIDIDGALAPRELALAACRPIAKALGRFDIGGSIGIDFPTLEAKSDRKAVDDALAAALGDWPHEKTAMNGFGFVQIVARLERPSLLHRTHFSRTGAAARLLLRRAEEVTDPGAILLRCHHAVADKLTAPWLQSLAQRTGREIRIERDPTLAMEGGFAQAVPLESP
;
A
#
# COMPACT_ATOMS: atom_id res chain seq x y z
N MET A 1 12.22 -17.52 -4.81
CA MET A 1 12.90 -16.22 -4.64
C MET A 1 12.48 -15.36 -5.80
N ALA A 2 11.85 -14.22 -5.54
CA ALA A 2 11.51 -13.25 -6.58
C ALA A 2 12.56 -12.14 -6.58
N ASP A 3 12.96 -11.69 -7.77
CA ASP A 3 13.85 -10.53 -7.90
C ASP A 3 13.01 -9.26 -7.79
N TRP A 4 13.23 -8.49 -6.73
CA TRP A 4 12.56 -7.21 -6.54
C TRP A 4 13.41 -6.06 -7.07
N LEU A 5 12.79 -5.22 -7.88
CA LEU A 5 13.29 -3.89 -8.19
C LEU A 5 12.71 -2.91 -7.16
N VAL A 6 13.54 -2.05 -6.58
CA VAL A 6 13.11 -1.03 -5.62
C VAL A 6 13.60 0.34 -6.06
N GLU A 7 12.70 1.31 -6.08
CA GLU A 7 13.02 2.71 -6.30
C GLU A 7 12.84 3.52 -5.02
N GLU A 8 13.85 4.32 -4.70
CA GLU A 8 13.86 5.19 -3.52
C GLU A 8 13.53 6.64 -3.89
N GLY A 9 12.23 6.90 -4.04
CA GLY A 9 11.69 8.22 -4.37
C GLY A 9 11.63 9.19 -3.19
N ILE A 10 11.14 10.39 -3.47
CA ILE A 10 10.91 11.44 -2.47
C ILE A 10 9.56 11.21 -1.79
N GLY A 11 9.58 10.91 -0.49
CA GLY A 11 8.37 10.67 0.29
C GLY A 11 7.65 9.36 -0.01
N GLU A 12 8.20 8.53 -0.91
CA GLU A 12 7.69 7.23 -1.32
C GLU A 12 8.82 6.31 -1.76
N HIS A 13 8.74 5.04 -1.37
CA HIS A 13 9.54 3.97 -1.94
C HIS A 13 8.60 2.97 -2.63
N ARG A 14 8.99 2.54 -3.82
CA ARG A 14 8.19 1.70 -4.71
C ARG A 14 8.95 0.41 -4.98
N ALA A 15 8.26 -0.72 -5.05
CA ALA A 15 8.91 -1.98 -5.38
C ALA A 15 8.05 -2.82 -6.32
N LEU A 16 8.69 -3.51 -7.27
CA LEU A 16 8.08 -4.48 -8.17
C LEU A 16 8.79 -5.82 -8.05
N ALA A 17 8.03 -6.89 -7.80
CA ALA A 17 8.53 -8.25 -7.86
C ALA A 17 8.44 -8.76 -9.30
N MET A 18 9.60 -9.02 -9.90
CA MET A 18 9.70 -9.46 -11.29
C MET A 18 9.81 -10.98 -11.36
N LEU A 19 9.08 -11.58 -12.30
CA LEU A 19 9.27 -12.99 -12.69
C LEU A 19 9.08 -13.12 -14.19
N GLY A 20 10.08 -13.67 -14.89
CA GLY A 20 9.99 -13.90 -16.33
C GLY A 20 9.72 -12.64 -17.16
N GLY A 21 10.20 -11.48 -16.70
CA GLY A 21 9.98 -10.18 -17.36
C GLY A 21 8.61 -9.54 -17.10
N THR A 22 7.83 -10.03 -16.13
CA THR A 22 6.54 -9.44 -15.76
C THR A 22 6.51 -9.06 -14.28
N ALA A 23 5.92 -7.91 -13.96
CA ALA A 23 5.66 -7.51 -12.59
C ALA A 23 4.46 -8.29 -12.00
N LEU A 24 4.73 -9.12 -11.00
CA LEU A 24 3.71 -9.95 -10.34
C LEU A 24 3.13 -9.31 -9.08
N ARG A 25 3.96 -8.56 -8.35
CA ARG A 25 3.58 -7.93 -7.08
C ARG A 25 4.15 -6.52 -7.06
N ALA A 26 3.44 -5.60 -6.42
CA ALA A 26 3.99 -4.29 -6.10
C ALA A 26 3.89 -4.04 -4.61
N ARG A 27 4.77 -3.18 -4.10
CA ARG A 27 4.69 -2.63 -2.75
C ARG A 27 4.99 -1.15 -2.78
N VAL A 28 4.39 -0.44 -1.85
CA VAL A 28 4.65 0.97 -1.62
C VAL A 28 4.88 1.21 -0.14
N ASP A 29 5.88 2.04 0.17
CA ASP A 29 6.12 2.53 1.51
C ASP A 29 6.17 4.06 1.52
N TRP A 30 5.53 4.66 2.53
CA TRP A 30 5.57 6.11 2.77
C TRP A 30 6.33 6.34 4.07
N PRO A 31 7.63 6.68 3.99
CA PRO A 31 8.49 6.77 5.16
C PRO A 31 8.07 7.90 6.11
N GLY A 32 8.55 7.80 7.36
CA GLY A 32 8.34 8.83 8.40
C GLY A 32 7.21 8.54 9.39
N LYS A 33 6.66 7.32 9.38
CA LYS A 33 5.69 6.82 10.37
C LYS A 33 6.14 5.50 10.98
N ALA A 34 5.58 5.19 12.15
CA ALA A 34 5.82 3.91 12.81
C ALA A 34 5.54 2.74 11.85
N SER A 35 6.53 1.86 11.67
CA SER A 35 6.48 0.80 10.67
C SER A 35 6.79 -0.56 11.25
N ALA A 36 6.12 -1.59 10.75
CA ALA A 36 6.29 -2.97 11.24
C ALA A 36 7.77 -3.40 11.23
N GLY A 37 8.23 -3.98 12.34
CA GLY A 37 9.64 -4.37 12.55
C GLY A 37 10.51 -3.31 13.23
N GLN A 38 10.03 -2.06 13.38
CA GLN A 38 10.70 -1.04 14.19
C GLN A 38 10.68 -1.43 15.68
N VAL A 39 11.80 -1.24 16.37
CA VAL A 39 11.90 -1.43 17.82
C VAL A 39 12.40 -0.15 18.47
N GLU A 40 11.55 0.46 19.30
CA GLU A 40 11.83 1.76 19.92
C GLU A 40 11.41 1.76 21.40
N GLU A 41 12.07 2.60 22.21
CA GLU A 41 11.60 2.95 23.54
C GLU A 41 10.41 3.93 23.44
N ALA A 42 9.28 3.58 24.06
CA ALA A 42 8.07 4.38 24.01
C ALA A 42 7.51 4.63 25.40
N LYS A 43 6.92 5.81 25.61
CA LYS A 43 6.29 6.17 26.89
C LYS A 43 4.86 5.66 26.93
N LEU A 44 4.48 4.86 27.94
CA LEU A 44 3.09 4.44 28.12
C LEU A 44 2.24 5.63 28.59
N VAL A 45 1.44 6.23 27.71
CA VAL A 45 0.67 7.45 28.03
C VAL A 45 -0.73 7.18 28.56
N SER A 46 -1.32 6.04 28.22
CA SER A 46 -2.67 5.66 28.69
C SER A 46 -2.81 4.15 28.87
N ARG A 47 -3.39 3.73 30.00
CA ARG A 47 -3.72 2.34 30.29
C ARG A 47 -4.84 2.28 31.33
N ALA A 48 -5.90 1.50 31.05
CA ALA A 48 -6.88 1.16 32.07
C ALA A 48 -6.28 0.16 33.09
N LYS A 49 -6.59 0.30 34.37
CA LYS A 49 -6.01 -0.54 35.45
C LYS A 49 -6.20 -2.04 35.14
N GLY A 50 -5.11 -2.79 35.12
CA GLY A 50 -5.11 -4.23 34.84
C GLY A 50 -5.28 -4.62 33.36
N SER A 51 -5.47 -3.65 32.46
CA SER A 51 -5.59 -3.90 31.02
C SER A 51 -4.27 -4.41 30.43
N ALA A 52 -4.37 -5.41 29.56
CA ALA A 52 -3.28 -5.85 28.69
C ALA A 52 -3.11 -4.94 27.45
N ARG A 53 -3.93 -3.89 27.33
CA ARG A 53 -3.91 -2.91 26.23
C ARG A 53 -3.76 -1.49 26.76
N GLY A 54 -3.07 -0.66 25.99
CA GLY A 54 -2.87 0.75 26.28
C GLY A 54 -2.40 1.53 25.05
N THR A 55 -2.07 2.79 25.25
CA THR A 55 -1.49 3.68 24.24
C THR A 55 -0.10 4.10 24.69
N ALA A 56 0.89 3.93 23.82
CA ALA A 56 2.23 4.45 24.03
C ALA A 56 2.53 5.57 23.02
N GLN A 57 3.43 6.47 23.39
CA GLN A 57 3.90 7.57 22.57
C GLN A 57 5.37 7.34 22.22
N LEU A 58 5.68 7.36 20.92
CA LEU A 58 7.03 7.29 20.37
C LEU A 58 7.77 8.62 20.56
N ALA A 59 9.10 8.64 20.33
CA ALA A 59 9.91 9.84 20.48
C ALA A 59 9.48 10.98 19.55
N ASN A 60 8.94 10.64 18.37
CA ASN A 60 8.40 11.61 17.41
C ASN A 60 6.99 12.14 17.76
N GLY A 61 6.43 11.73 18.91
CA GLY A 61 5.09 12.11 19.37
C GLY A 61 3.95 11.25 18.80
N GLU A 62 4.23 10.32 17.89
CA GLU A 62 3.22 9.40 17.34
C GLU A 62 2.69 8.47 18.43
N GLU A 63 1.36 8.34 18.51
CA GLU A 63 0.70 7.43 19.44
C GLU A 63 0.39 6.09 18.77
N VAL A 64 0.78 5.00 19.44
CA VAL A 64 0.58 3.62 18.99
C VAL A 64 -0.24 2.83 20.01
N LEU A 65 -1.04 1.88 19.53
CA LEU A 65 -1.80 0.97 20.37
C LEU A 65 -0.92 -0.21 20.78
N VAL A 66 -0.73 -0.40 22.07
CA VAL A 66 0.07 -1.51 22.60
C VAL A 66 -0.86 -2.61 23.10
N SER A 67 -0.57 -3.84 22.71
CA SER A 67 -1.21 -5.06 23.23
C SER A 67 -0.22 -5.89 24.04
N HIS A 68 -0.71 -6.86 24.81
CA HIS A 68 0.12 -7.75 25.63
C HIS A 68 0.99 -7.01 26.66
N LEU A 69 0.51 -5.88 27.18
CA LEU A 69 1.19 -5.18 28.27
C LEU A 69 1.32 -6.08 29.50
N PRO A 70 2.50 -6.13 30.14
CA PRO A 70 2.66 -6.87 31.37
C PRO A 70 1.82 -6.24 32.50
N ARG A 71 1.47 -7.04 33.52
CA ARG A 71 0.50 -6.61 34.55
C ARG A 71 1.00 -5.40 35.34
N ASP A 72 2.30 -5.34 35.56
CA ASP A 72 3.08 -4.32 36.25
C ASP A 72 3.43 -3.11 35.37
N ALA A 73 3.02 -3.05 34.10
CA ALA A 73 3.22 -1.88 33.25
C ALA A 73 2.60 -0.61 33.86
N VAL A 74 3.44 0.40 34.11
CA VAL A 74 3.03 1.65 34.77
C VAL A 74 2.82 2.77 33.74
N GLN A 75 1.68 3.46 33.82
CA GLN A 75 1.45 4.66 33.01
C GLN A 75 2.49 5.73 33.37
N GLY A 76 3.13 6.31 32.34
CA GLY A 76 4.21 7.27 32.46
C GLY A 76 5.61 6.67 32.32
N ALA A 77 5.75 5.34 32.47
CA ALA A 77 7.03 4.65 32.31
C ALA A 77 7.40 4.44 30.83
N SER A 78 8.69 4.30 30.56
CA SER A 78 9.18 3.80 29.27
C SER A 78 9.01 2.29 29.19
N LEU A 79 8.66 1.80 28.01
CA LEU A 79 8.79 0.40 27.66
C LEU A 79 9.32 0.27 26.24
N ARG A 80 10.11 -0.77 26.02
CA ARG A 80 10.51 -1.15 24.68
C ARG A 80 9.37 -1.86 23.96
N ILE A 81 9.06 -1.38 22.76
CA ILE A 81 8.01 -1.95 21.93
C ILE A 81 8.50 -2.26 20.53
N GLU A 82 8.01 -3.36 19.97
CA GLU A 82 8.09 -3.68 18.55
C GLU A 82 6.79 -3.23 17.89
N ILE A 83 6.90 -2.43 16.82
CA ILE A 83 5.76 -2.12 15.96
C ILE A 83 5.43 -3.37 15.13
N THR A 84 4.19 -3.85 15.22
CA THR A 84 3.72 -5.05 14.51
C THR A 84 2.87 -4.72 13.29
N ARG A 85 2.32 -3.50 13.23
CA ARG A 85 1.55 -3.00 12.09
C ARG A 85 1.63 -1.49 12.03
N SER A 86 1.91 -0.94 10.85
CA SER A 86 1.88 0.49 10.60
C SER A 86 0.48 1.08 10.78
N GLN A 87 0.43 2.40 10.85
CA GLN A 87 -0.82 3.16 10.83
C GLN A 87 -1.56 2.94 9.50
N ILE A 88 -2.90 2.83 9.55
CA ILE A 88 -3.75 2.65 8.36
C ILE A 88 -4.80 3.76 8.31
N GLY A 89 -4.81 4.52 7.22
CA GLY A 89 -5.86 5.52 6.95
C GLY A 89 -7.15 4.87 6.48
N GLU A 90 -8.29 5.42 6.91
CA GLU A 90 -9.63 5.03 6.49
C GLU A 90 -10.50 6.27 6.26
N SER A 91 -11.71 6.08 5.75
CA SER A 91 -12.68 7.18 5.64
C SER A 91 -12.97 7.78 7.02
N GLY A 92 -12.65 9.06 7.20
CA GLY A 92 -12.97 9.85 8.39
C GLY A 92 -12.16 9.53 9.66
N ARG A 93 -11.22 8.56 9.64
CA ARG A 93 -10.39 8.23 10.80
C ARG A 93 -9.07 7.58 10.40
N VAL A 94 -8.17 7.48 11.36
CA VAL A 94 -6.91 6.74 11.18
C VAL A 94 -6.76 5.68 12.26
N LYS A 95 -6.59 4.43 11.84
CA LYS A 95 -6.22 3.33 12.74
C LYS A 95 -4.75 3.49 13.11
N ARG A 96 -4.47 3.83 14.38
CA ARG A 96 -3.12 3.92 14.94
C ARG A 96 -2.30 2.65 14.63
N ALA A 97 -0.98 2.82 14.54
CA ALA A 97 -0.07 1.69 14.48
C ALA A 97 -0.24 0.79 15.72
N GLN A 98 0.07 -0.49 15.56
CA GLN A 98 -0.01 -1.48 16.63
C GLN A 98 1.38 -1.92 17.04
N ALA A 99 1.54 -2.19 18.33
CA ALA A 99 2.79 -2.61 18.92
C ALA A 99 2.59 -3.63 20.04
N ARG A 100 3.69 -4.25 20.45
CA ARG A 100 3.76 -5.13 21.62
C ARG A 100 5.08 -4.90 22.38
N PRO A 101 5.12 -5.11 23.70
CA PRO A 101 6.37 -5.14 24.45
C PRO A 101 7.33 -6.16 23.87
N THR A 102 8.63 -5.85 23.89
CA THR A 102 9.67 -6.72 23.35
C THR A 102 11.00 -6.53 24.08
N GLU A 103 11.83 -7.57 24.08
CA GLU A 103 13.22 -7.51 24.55
C GLU A 103 14.23 -7.42 23.39
N LEU A 104 13.75 -7.36 22.13
CA LEU A 104 14.60 -7.21 20.96
C LEU A 104 15.49 -5.94 21.08
N PRO A 105 16.66 -5.91 20.42
CA PRO A 105 17.47 -4.70 20.33
C PRO A 105 16.71 -3.56 19.64
N LEU A 106 17.00 -2.32 20.03
CA LEU A 106 16.47 -1.14 19.34
C LEU A 106 16.89 -1.14 17.88
N CYS A 107 15.95 -0.85 16.98
CA CYS A 107 16.22 -0.73 15.56
C CYS A 107 15.29 0.30 14.92
N PRO A 108 15.79 1.06 13.92
CA PRO A 108 14.95 2.00 13.19
C PRO A 108 13.86 1.26 12.40
N ALA A 109 12.87 2.01 11.92
CA ALA A 109 11.92 1.49 10.94
C ALA A 109 12.67 0.90 9.72
N PRO A 110 12.39 -0.35 9.32
CA PRO A 110 13.04 -0.94 8.16
C PRO A 110 12.63 -0.18 6.89
N THR A 111 13.58 0.02 5.99
CA THR A 111 13.24 0.52 4.64
C THR A 111 12.42 -0.53 3.88
N LEU A 112 11.77 -0.13 2.78
CA LEU A 112 11.07 -1.08 1.91
C LEU A 112 12.01 -2.21 1.45
N ALA A 113 13.24 -1.86 1.05
CA ALA A 113 14.26 -2.81 0.64
C ALA A 113 14.64 -3.77 1.79
N ASP A 114 14.84 -3.27 3.00
CA ASP A 114 15.17 -4.10 4.17
C ASP A 114 14.03 -5.07 4.50
N SER A 115 12.78 -4.60 4.42
CA SER A 115 11.60 -5.44 4.68
C SER A 115 11.47 -6.59 3.67
N ILE A 116 11.83 -6.37 2.42
CA ILE A 116 11.82 -7.40 1.36
C ILE A 116 12.98 -8.40 1.59
N ARG A 117 14.18 -7.91 1.90
CA ARG A 117 15.34 -8.77 2.21
C ARG A 117 15.08 -9.65 3.44
N ALA A 118 14.46 -9.10 4.47
CA ALA A 118 14.10 -9.83 5.69
C ALA A 118 13.08 -10.95 5.43
N ALA A 119 12.27 -10.83 4.37
CA ALA A 119 11.37 -11.89 3.91
C ALA A 119 12.08 -12.99 3.08
N GLY A 120 13.40 -12.87 2.86
CA GLY A 120 14.21 -13.84 2.12
C GLY A 120 14.24 -13.63 0.60
N ASP A 121 13.73 -12.50 0.11
CA ASP A 121 13.74 -12.15 -1.31
C ASP A 121 14.97 -11.29 -1.69
N THR A 122 15.37 -11.34 -2.96
CA THR A 122 16.47 -10.54 -3.52
C THR A 122 15.99 -9.13 -3.88
N VAL A 123 16.84 -8.13 -3.66
CA VAL A 123 16.50 -6.71 -3.91
C VAL A 123 17.59 -6.04 -4.72
N GLN A 124 17.19 -5.41 -5.81
CA GLN A 124 18.00 -4.48 -6.61
C GLN A 124 17.41 -3.07 -6.48
N ILE A 125 18.23 -2.13 -5.99
CA ILE A 125 17.86 -0.71 -6.03
C ILE A 125 18.07 -0.20 -7.46
N VAL A 126 17.05 0.44 -8.04
CA VAL A 126 17.08 1.03 -9.37
C VAL A 126 16.70 2.50 -9.30
N ARG A 127 17.20 3.29 -10.25
CA ARG A 127 16.80 4.69 -10.41
C ARG A 127 15.41 4.81 -11.02
N GLN A 128 15.11 3.91 -11.96
CA GLN A 128 13.86 3.84 -12.71
C GLN A 128 13.53 2.37 -13.00
N PHE A 129 12.25 1.99 -12.96
CA PHE A 129 11.78 0.70 -13.48
C PHE A 129 11.98 0.61 -15.01
N PRO A 130 12.29 -0.58 -15.56
CA PRO A 130 12.64 -0.75 -16.97
C PRO A 130 11.45 -0.63 -17.94
N ASP A 131 10.21 -0.76 -17.44
CA ASP A 131 8.95 -0.76 -18.21
C ASP A 131 7.86 0.00 -17.43
N ASP A 132 6.69 0.16 -18.03
CA ASP A 132 5.51 0.87 -17.49
C ASP A 132 4.65 0.03 -16.52
N PHE A 133 5.18 -1.08 -16.02
CA PHE A 133 4.46 -1.96 -15.10
C PHE A 133 3.98 -1.26 -13.84
N TRP A 134 4.72 -0.26 -13.34
CA TRP A 134 4.30 0.49 -12.17
C TRP A 134 3.06 1.33 -12.49
N GLU A 135 3.09 2.04 -13.62
CA GLU A 135 2.02 2.90 -14.10
C GLU A 135 0.75 2.09 -14.31
N GLU A 136 0.83 0.92 -14.95
CA GLU A 136 -0.30 -0.01 -15.09
C GLU A 136 -0.89 -0.41 -13.73
N ILE A 137 -0.04 -0.87 -12.79
CA ILE A 137 -0.48 -1.30 -11.46
C ILE A 137 -1.09 -0.12 -10.68
N TYR A 138 -0.49 1.06 -10.80
CA TYR A 138 -0.95 2.27 -10.14
C TYR A 138 -2.31 2.70 -10.68
N ASP A 139 -2.52 2.67 -11.99
CA ASP A 139 -3.78 3.05 -12.62
C ASP A 139 -4.91 2.06 -12.24
N ASP A 140 -4.64 0.75 -12.25
CA ASP A 140 -5.56 -0.26 -11.74
C ASP A 140 -5.92 0.02 -10.27
N ALA A 141 -4.93 0.30 -9.41
CA ALA A 141 -5.14 0.61 -8.00
C ALA A 141 -5.84 1.96 -7.77
N TRP A 142 -5.66 2.93 -8.65
CA TRP A 142 -6.25 4.26 -8.58
C TRP A 142 -7.73 4.26 -8.93
N THR A 143 -8.07 3.51 -9.97
CA THR A 143 -9.45 3.30 -10.42
C THR A 143 -10.18 2.32 -9.51
N GLY A 144 -9.45 1.36 -8.93
CA GLY A 144 -10.04 0.25 -8.17
C GLY A 144 -10.61 -0.83 -9.08
N PHE A 145 -10.21 -0.86 -10.36
CA PHE A 145 -10.66 -1.86 -11.33
C PHE A 145 -9.47 -2.71 -11.81
N TYR A 146 -9.75 -3.98 -12.11
CA TYR A 146 -8.78 -4.87 -12.74
C TYR A 146 -9.49 -5.74 -13.78
N ASP A 147 -9.29 -5.39 -15.05
CA ASP A 147 -9.93 -6.07 -16.15
C ASP A 147 -9.25 -7.41 -16.48
N PHE A 148 -10.05 -8.41 -16.83
CA PHE A 148 -9.58 -9.69 -17.33
C PHE A 148 -10.45 -10.19 -18.48
N LYS A 149 -10.01 -11.25 -19.15
CA LYS A 149 -10.78 -11.80 -20.27
C LYS A 149 -12.15 -12.30 -19.79
N GLY A 150 -13.21 -11.59 -20.17
CA GLY A 150 -14.60 -11.95 -19.91
C GLY A 150 -15.24 -11.26 -18.70
N GLY A 151 -14.50 -10.41 -17.97
CA GLY A 151 -15.03 -9.69 -16.81
C GLY A 151 -14.07 -8.66 -16.24
N SER A 152 -14.47 -8.04 -15.14
CA SER A 152 -13.67 -7.07 -14.37
C SER A 152 -13.83 -7.33 -12.89
N LEU A 153 -12.79 -7.02 -12.12
CA LEU A 153 -12.84 -7.00 -10.67
C LEU A 153 -12.96 -5.56 -10.19
N HIS A 154 -13.88 -5.29 -9.29
CA HIS A 154 -14.02 -3.99 -8.64
C HIS A 154 -13.65 -4.09 -7.16
N PHE A 155 -12.66 -3.29 -6.75
CA PHE A 155 -12.11 -3.28 -5.40
C PHE A 155 -12.64 -2.10 -4.60
N SER A 156 -13.28 -2.41 -3.48
CA SER A 156 -13.85 -1.43 -2.56
C SER A 156 -13.24 -1.56 -1.16
N PRO A 157 -12.20 -0.77 -0.82
CA PRO A 157 -11.70 -0.68 0.55
C PRO A 157 -12.74 -0.11 1.49
N THR A 158 -13.06 -0.82 2.57
CA THR A 158 -13.97 -0.34 3.63
C THR A 158 -13.25 -0.30 4.99
N PRO A 159 -13.82 0.34 6.02
CA PRO A 159 -13.23 0.32 7.37
C PRO A 159 -13.07 -1.07 8.00
N ALA A 160 -13.80 -2.08 7.52
CA ALA A 160 -13.79 -3.43 8.08
C ALA A 160 -12.97 -4.41 7.24
N MET A 161 -13.11 -4.35 5.91
CA MET A 161 -12.47 -5.26 4.95
C MET A 161 -12.37 -4.63 3.55
N THR A 162 -11.54 -5.19 2.69
CA THR A 162 -11.60 -4.91 1.25
C THR A 162 -12.61 -5.84 0.59
N LEU A 163 -13.60 -5.29 -0.10
CA LEU A 163 -14.56 -6.06 -0.90
C LEU A 163 -14.08 -6.14 -2.35
N ILE A 164 -14.27 -7.30 -2.97
CA ILE A 164 -13.98 -7.57 -4.38
C ILE A 164 -15.28 -8.05 -5.01
N ASP A 165 -15.82 -7.25 -5.92
CA ASP A 165 -16.99 -7.56 -6.74
C ASP A 165 -16.55 -8.04 -8.13
N ILE A 166 -17.36 -8.87 -8.77
CA ILE A 166 -17.03 -9.54 -10.03
C ILE A 166 -18.14 -9.32 -11.06
N ASP A 167 -17.84 -8.47 -12.04
CA ASP A 167 -18.73 -8.16 -13.14
C ASP A 167 -18.27 -8.83 -14.43
N GLY A 168 -19.20 -9.20 -15.31
CA GLY A 168 -18.84 -9.76 -16.61
C GLY A 168 -20.03 -10.28 -17.41
N ALA A 169 -19.76 -10.64 -18.67
CA ALA A 169 -20.79 -11.12 -19.61
C ALA A 169 -20.85 -12.66 -19.70
N LEU A 170 -19.95 -13.36 -19.01
CA LEU A 170 -19.93 -14.83 -18.99
C LEU A 170 -21.06 -15.39 -18.12
N ALA A 171 -21.40 -16.67 -18.32
CA ALA A 171 -22.31 -17.37 -17.42
C ALA A 171 -21.74 -17.40 -15.98
N PRO A 172 -22.57 -17.36 -14.91
CA PRO A 172 -22.11 -17.17 -13.53
C PRO A 172 -20.96 -18.09 -13.10
N ARG A 173 -21.07 -19.39 -13.41
CA ARG A 173 -20.04 -20.39 -13.12
C ARG A 173 -18.72 -20.12 -13.86
N GLU A 174 -18.80 -19.76 -15.14
CA GLU A 174 -17.64 -19.49 -15.98
C GLU A 174 -16.95 -18.20 -15.55
N LEU A 175 -17.73 -17.17 -15.22
CA LEU A 175 -17.23 -15.91 -14.67
C LEU A 175 -16.48 -16.12 -13.37
N ALA A 176 -17.07 -16.88 -12.43
CA ALA A 176 -16.46 -17.16 -11.13
C ALA A 176 -15.12 -17.92 -11.28
N LEU A 177 -15.07 -18.92 -12.16
CA LEU A 177 -13.84 -19.66 -12.44
C LEU A 177 -12.78 -18.77 -13.14
N ALA A 178 -13.20 -17.93 -14.09
CA ALA A 178 -12.32 -17.02 -14.81
C ALA A 178 -11.69 -15.96 -13.89
N ALA A 179 -12.41 -15.52 -12.86
CA ALA A 179 -11.97 -14.50 -11.91
C ALA A 179 -10.94 -15.00 -10.88
N CYS A 180 -10.85 -16.30 -10.60
CA CYS A 180 -9.99 -16.85 -9.55
C CYS A 180 -8.50 -16.46 -9.69
N ARG A 181 -7.94 -16.56 -10.91
CA ARG A 181 -6.55 -16.17 -11.18
C ARG A 181 -6.35 -14.64 -11.15
N PRO A 182 -7.19 -13.83 -11.81
CA PRO A 182 -7.20 -12.37 -11.66
C PRO A 182 -7.21 -11.90 -10.21
N ILE A 183 -8.05 -12.49 -9.35
CA ILE A 183 -8.12 -12.14 -7.93
C ILE A 183 -6.75 -12.37 -7.26
N ALA A 184 -6.18 -13.57 -7.39
CA ALA A 184 -4.89 -13.88 -6.78
C ALA A 184 -3.76 -12.94 -7.28
N LYS A 185 -3.76 -12.58 -8.58
CA LYS A 185 -2.83 -11.61 -9.14
C LYS A 185 -3.02 -10.21 -8.54
N ALA A 186 -4.25 -9.73 -8.47
CA ALA A 186 -4.56 -8.39 -7.97
C ALA A 186 -4.20 -8.24 -6.48
N LEU A 187 -4.41 -9.28 -5.67
CA LEU A 187 -3.97 -9.29 -4.26
C LEU A 187 -2.46 -9.02 -4.13
N GLY A 188 -1.65 -9.63 -5.00
CA GLY A 188 -0.21 -9.39 -5.05
C GLY A 188 0.16 -8.04 -5.65
N ARG A 189 -0.46 -7.63 -6.77
CA ARG A 189 -0.22 -6.34 -7.43
C ARG A 189 -0.50 -5.16 -6.50
N PHE A 190 -1.53 -5.25 -5.67
CA PHE A 190 -1.94 -4.16 -4.80
C PHE A 190 -1.42 -4.25 -3.36
N ASP A 191 -0.66 -5.29 -3.00
CA ASP A 191 -0.22 -5.64 -1.63
C ASP A 191 -1.40 -5.76 -0.65
N ILE A 192 -2.53 -6.32 -1.08
CA ILE A 192 -3.74 -6.42 -0.25
C ILE A 192 -3.54 -7.49 0.82
N GLY A 193 -3.82 -7.11 2.07
CA GLY A 193 -3.90 -8.01 3.21
C GLY A 193 -5.05 -7.63 4.14
N GLY A 194 -5.16 -8.31 5.27
CA GLY A 194 -6.21 -8.10 6.25
C GLY A 194 -7.44 -8.93 5.93
N SER A 195 -8.61 -8.42 6.29
CA SER A 195 -9.89 -9.05 5.98
C SER A 195 -10.32 -8.67 4.57
N ILE A 196 -10.62 -9.66 3.74
CA ILE A 196 -10.98 -9.51 2.34
C ILE A 196 -12.27 -10.30 2.12
N GLY A 197 -13.25 -9.70 1.47
CA GLY A 197 -14.48 -10.36 1.04
C GLY A 197 -14.54 -10.41 -0.48
N ILE A 198 -14.81 -11.57 -1.05
CA ILE A 198 -15.02 -11.74 -2.50
C ILE A 198 -16.48 -12.12 -2.71
N ASP A 199 -17.18 -11.32 -3.49
CA ASP A 199 -18.56 -11.59 -3.90
C ASP A 199 -18.57 -12.24 -5.27
N PHE A 200 -18.56 -13.58 -5.30
CA PHE A 200 -18.74 -14.29 -6.57
C PHE A 200 -20.21 -14.31 -6.97
N PRO A 201 -20.51 -14.43 -8.29
CA PRO A 201 -21.85 -14.73 -8.74
C PRO A 201 -22.47 -15.91 -7.97
N THR A 202 -23.74 -15.80 -7.60
CA THR A 202 -24.43 -16.86 -6.86
C THR A 202 -24.48 -18.15 -7.69
N LEU A 203 -24.00 -19.26 -7.12
CA LEU A 203 -24.01 -20.58 -7.75
C LEU A 203 -24.90 -21.55 -6.95
N GLU A 204 -25.94 -22.08 -7.59
CA GLU A 204 -26.90 -23.00 -6.94
C GLU A 204 -26.26 -24.37 -6.63
N ALA A 205 -25.53 -24.92 -7.60
CA ALA A 205 -24.97 -26.25 -7.48
C ALA A 205 -23.76 -26.28 -6.53
N LYS A 206 -23.80 -27.19 -5.54
CA LYS A 206 -22.68 -27.40 -4.60
C LYS A 206 -21.39 -27.79 -5.30
N SER A 207 -21.48 -28.55 -6.40
CA SER A 207 -20.33 -28.93 -7.23
C SER A 207 -19.63 -27.73 -7.85
N ASP A 208 -20.38 -26.71 -8.25
CA ASP A 208 -19.81 -25.51 -8.89
C ASP A 208 -19.13 -24.62 -7.85
N ARG A 209 -19.75 -24.43 -6.68
CA ARG A 209 -19.09 -23.76 -5.55
C ARG A 209 -17.78 -24.44 -5.17
N LYS A 210 -17.77 -25.78 -5.10
CA LYS A 210 -16.55 -26.56 -4.85
C LYS A 210 -15.50 -26.33 -5.94
N ALA A 211 -15.89 -26.29 -7.20
CA ALA A 211 -14.95 -26.05 -8.30
C ALA A 211 -14.30 -24.66 -8.21
N VAL A 212 -15.05 -23.63 -7.82
CA VAL A 212 -14.50 -22.29 -7.57
C VAL A 212 -13.59 -22.28 -6.34
N ASP A 213 -13.97 -22.95 -5.26
CA ASP A 213 -13.12 -23.09 -4.06
C ASP A 213 -11.77 -23.73 -4.38
N ASP A 214 -11.77 -24.80 -5.18
CA ASP A 214 -10.57 -25.51 -5.62
C ASP A 214 -9.73 -24.64 -6.58
N ALA A 215 -10.36 -23.93 -7.51
CA ALA A 215 -9.69 -23.03 -8.46
C ALA A 215 -9.06 -21.81 -7.76
N LEU A 216 -9.77 -21.20 -6.81
CA LEU A 216 -9.26 -20.09 -6.02
C LEU A 216 -8.11 -20.55 -5.13
N ALA A 217 -8.22 -21.71 -4.47
CA ALA A 217 -7.12 -22.28 -3.68
C ALA A 217 -5.86 -22.51 -4.55
N ALA A 218 -6.04 -23.09 -5.74
CA ALA A 218 -4.94 -23.29 -6.67
C ALA A 218 -4.32 -21.96 -7.16
N ALA A 219 -5.13 -20.91 -7.33
CA ALA A 219 -4.65 -19.60 -7.76
C ALA A 219 -3.88 -18.85 -6.64
N LEU A 220 -4.34 -18.96 -5.39
CA LEU A 220 -3.66 -18.35 -4.23
C LEU A 220 -2.36 -19.09 -3.88
N GLY A 221 -2.29 -20.40 -4.15
CA GLY A 221 -1.09 -21.21 -3.94
C GLY A 221 -0.59 -21.10 -2.49
N ASP A 222 0.72 -20.90 -2.34
CA ASP A 222 1.38 -20.80 -1.04
C ASP A 222 1.34 -19.39 -0.42
N TRP A 223 0.56 -18.46 -0.99
CA TRP A 223 0.40 -17.14 -0.39
C TRP A 223 -0.19 -17.29 1.03
N PRO A 224 0.40 -16.73 2.10
CA PRO A 224 -0.07 -16.97 3.46
C PRO A 224 -1.45 -16.35 3.73
N HIS A 225 -2.48 -17.19 3.90
CA HIS A 225 -3.84 -16.77 4.18
C HIS A 225 -4.66 -17.87 4.87
N GLU A 226 -5.77 -17.46 5.47
CA GLU A 226 -6.90 -18.33 5.81
C GLU A 226 -8.09 -17.98 4.91
N LYS A 227 -8.91 -18.96 4.53
CA LYS A 227 -10.14 -18.70 3.76
C LYS A 227 -11.32 -19.54 4.22
N THR A 228 -12.52 -19.01 4.02
CA THR A 228 -13.75 -19.81 4.09
C THR A 228 -13.98 -20.56 2.77
N ALA A 229 -14.81 -21.59 2.82
CA ALA A 229 -15.45 -22.11 1.61
C ALA A 229 -16.47 -21.08 1.08
N MET A 230 -16.82 -21.16 -0.20
CA MET A 230 -17.89 -20.35 -0.78
C MET A 230 -19.24 -20.70 -0.14
N ASN A 231 -19.90 -19.69 0.42
CA ASN A 231 -21.21 -19.87 1.04
C ASN A 231 -22.35 -19.97 -0.02
N GLY A 232 -23.58 -20.19 0.44
CA GLY A 232 -24.75 -20.33 -0.45
C GLY A 232 -25.12 -19.06 -1.23
N PHE A 233 -24.53 -17.91 -0.92
CA PHE A 233 -24.76 -16.63 -1.57
C PHE A 233 -23.62 -16.21 -2.50
N GLY A 234 -22.53 -17.00 -2.60
CA GLY A 234 -21.38 -16.69 -3.46
C GLY A 234 -20.22 -16.00 -2.73
N PHE A 235 -20.35 -15.71 -1.43
CA PHE A 235 -19.32 -14.98 -0.71
C PHE A 235 -18.19 -15.89 -0.18
N VAL A 236 -16.95 -15.43 -0.34
CA VAL A 236 -15.75 -16.03 0.24
C VAL A 236 -15.02 -14.97 1.08
N GLN A 237 -14.68 -15.31 2.32
CA GLN A 237 -13.81 -14.47 3.14
C GLN A 237 -12.38 -15.02 3.13
N ILE A 238 -11.43 -14.11 2.94
CA ILE A 238 -10.00 -14.36 3.09
C ILE A 238 -9.46 -13.48 4.22
N VAL A 239 -8.59 -14.04 5.05
CA VAL A 239 -7.84 -13.30 6.05
C VAL A 239 -6.35 -13.51 5.79
N ALA A 240 -5.64 -12.42 5.53
CA ALA A 240 -4.19 -12.43 5.34
C ALA A 240 -3.51 -11.44 6.28
N ARG A 241 -2.21 -11.62 6.51
CA ARG A 241 -1.43 -10.72 7.37
C ARG A 241 -1.45 -9.29 6.78
N LEU A 242 -1.73 -8.30 7.63
CA LEU A 242 -1.70 -6.89 7.26
C LEU A 242 -0.70 -6.15 8.14
N GLU A 243 0.42 -5.76 7.55
CA GLU A 243 1.50 -5.06 8.26
C GLU A 243 1.57 -3.58 7.92
N ARG A 244 1.13 -3.21 6.71
CA ARG A 244 1.22 -1.86 6.15
C ARG A 244 -0.01 -1.55 5.29
N PRO A 245 -0.34 -0.28 5.04
CA PRO A 245 -1.34 0.07 4.05
C PRO A 245 -0.94 -0.44 2.67
N SER A 246 -1.86 -1.12 1.99
CA SER A 246 -1.67 -1.57 0.62
C SER A 246 -1.66 -0.40 -0.37
N LEU A 247 -1.20 -0.61 -1.60
CA LEU A 247 -1.26 0.41 -2.65
C LEU A 247 -2.70 0.90 -2.85
N LEU A 248 -3.65 -0.03 -2.95
CA LEU A 248 -5.08 0.25 -3.03
C LEU A 248 -5.58 1.12 -1.87
N HIS A 249 -5.14 0.88 -0.63
CA HIS A 249 -5.53 1.73 0.51
C HIS A 249 -4.96 3.15 0.39
N ARG A 250 -3.73 3.31 -0.13
CA ARG A 250 -3.10 4.62 -0.34
C ARG A 250 -3.84 5.42 -1.41
N THR A 251 -4.12 4.79 -2.55
CA THR A 251 -4.83 5.41 -3.68
C THR A 251 -6.31 5.62 -3.40
N HIS A 252 -6.91 4.91 -2.44
CA HIS A 252 -8.30 5.13 -2.07
C HIS A 252 -8.46 6.17 -0.95
N PHE A 253 -7.79 5.99 0.19
CA PHE A 253 -7.97 6.86 1.37
C PHE A 253 -7.02 8.06 1.43
N SER A 254 -6.04 8.15 0.52
CA SER A 254 -5.05 9.24 0.49
C SER A 254 -4.74 9.69 -0.94
N ARG A 255 -5.76 9.77 -1.81
CA ARG A 255 -5.66 10.16 -3.23
C ARG A 255 -4.73 11.32 -3.51
N THR A 256 -4.93 12.46 -2.84
CA THR A 256 -4.09 13.65 -3.04
C THR A 256 -2.64 13.43 -2.62
N GLY A 257 -2.41 12.65 -1.55
CA GLY A 257 -1.08 12.29 -1.08
C GLY A 257 -0.36 11.28 -1.99
N ALA A 258 -1.11 10.37 -2.64
CA ALA A 258 -0.58 9.44 -3.63
C ALA A 258 -0.23 10.19 -4.93
N ALA A 259 -1.14 11.03 -5.43
CA ALA A 259 -0.91 11.84 -6.63
C ALA A 259 0.29 12.78 -6.49
N ALA A 260 0.51 13.38 -5.32
CA ALA A 260 1.67 14.24 -5.08
C ALA A 260 3.01 13.49 -5.19
N ARG A 261 3.06 12.24 -4.70
CA ARG A 261 4.26 11.38 -4.78
C ARG A 261 4.51 10.91 -6.21
N LEU A 262 3.45 10.51 -6.92
CA LEU A 262 3.52 10.19 -8.34
C LEU A 262 4.05 11.39 -9.16
N LEU A 263 3.58 12.60 -8.86
CA LEU A 263 4.05 13.82 -9.52
C LEU A 263 5.53 14.11 -9.26
N LEU A 264 5.99 13.97 -8.01
CA LEU A 264 7.42 14.10 -7.68
C LEU A 264 8.27 13.09 -8.46
N ARG A 265 7.76 11.87 -8.62
CA ARG A 265 8.44 10.81 -9.36
C ARG A 265 8.54 11.11 -10.85
N ARG A 266 7.44 11.51 -11.48
CA ARG A 266 7.41 12.01 -12.87
C ARG A 266 8.38 13.18 -13.06
N ALA A 267 8.54 14.03 -12.05
CA ALA A 267 9.48 15.15 -12.10
C ALA A 267 10.96 14.70 -12.08
N GLU A 268 11.30 13.65 -11.33
CA GLU A 268 12.65 13.07 -11.33
C GLU A 268 13.04 12.45 -12.70
N GLU A 269 12.05 12.17 -13.55
CA GLU A 269 12.21 11.57 -14.88
C GLU A 269 12.36 12.62 -16.00
N VAL A 270 12.12 13.90 -15.73
CA VAL A 270 12.27 14.96 -16.74
C VAL A 270 13.74 15.18 -17.07
N THR A 271 14.14 14.80 -18.29
CA THR A 271 15.52 14.93 -18.79
C THR A 271 15.80 16.22 -19.54
N ASP A 272 14.77 16.83 -20.14
CA ASP A 272 14.95 18.06 -20.94
C ASP A 272 15.44 19.24 -20.08
N PRO A 273 16.31 20.12 -20.61
CA PRO A 273 16.94 21.19 -19.84
C PRO A 273 15.95 22.31 -19.44
N GLY A 274 16.27 23.06 -18.37
CA GLY A 274 15.49 24.21 -17.89
C GLY A 274 15.04 24.08 -16.43
N ALA A 275 14.08 24.89 -15.98
CA ALA A 275 13.37 24.63 -14.72
C ALA A 275 12.41 23.44 -14.90
N ILE A 276 12.05 22.77 -13.80
CA ILE A 276 10.96 21.77 -13.81
C ILE A 276 9.70 22.45 -13.32
N LEU A 277 8.67 22.49 -14.18
CA LEU A 277 7.33 22.92 -13.80
C LEU A 277 6.48 21.71 -13.42
N LEU A 278 5.95 21.72 -12.19
CA LEU A 278 4.93 20.80 -11.70
C LEU A 278 3.56 21.44 -11.89
N ARG A 279 2.77 20.99 -12.87
CA ARG A 279 1.38 21.44 -13.05
C ARG A 279 0.43 20.41 -12.48
N CYS A 280 -0.40 20.81 -11.52
CA CYS A 280 -1.32 19.88 -10.86
C CYS A 280 -2.52 20.57 -10.22
N HIS A 281 -3.52 19.78 -9.84
CA HIS A 281 -4.66 20.25 -9.07
C HIS A 281 -4.22 20.88 -7.73
N HIS A 282 -4.90 21.94 -7.28
CA HIS A 282 -4.52 22.69 -6.08
C HIS A 282 -4.37 21.81 -4.82
N ALA A 283 -5.28 20.83 -4.64
CA ALA A 283 -5.23 19.90 -3.51
C ALA A 283 -4.01 18.94 -3.54
N VAL A 284 -3.39 18.72 -4.71
CA VAL A 284 -2.15 17.97 -4.86
C VAL A 284 -0.96 18.88 -4.55
N ALA A 285 -0.98 20.11 -5.06
CA ALA A 285 0.05 21.11 -4.75
C ALA A 285 0.18 21.35 -3.24
N ASP A 286 -0.93 21.39 -2.49
CA ASP A 286 -0.94 21.55 -1.03
C ASP A 286 -0.30 20.38 -0.26
N LYS A 287 -0.06 19.23 -0.91
CA LYS A 287 0.67 18.09 -0.33
C LYS A 287 2.17 18.15 -0.59
N LEU A 288 2.64 18.99 -1.52
CA LEU A 288 4.06 19.17 -1.82
C LEU A 288 4.73 20.01 -0.73
N THR A 289 5.42 19.34 0.17
CA THR A 289 6.11 20.01 1.28
C THR A 289 7.41 20.68 0.81
N ALA A 290 7.83 21.75 1.49
CA ALA A 290 9.10 22.41 1.19
C ALA A 290 10.32 21.46 1.25
N PRO A 291 10.44 20.53 2.22
CA PRO A 291 11.53 19.53 2.21
C PRO A 291 11.52 18.61 0.98
N TRP A 292 10.34 18.23 0.48
CA TRP A 292 10.23 17.42 -0.73
C TRP A 292 10.66 18.18 -1.98
N LEU A 293 10.23 19.44 -2.12
CA LEU A 293 10.62 20.30 -3.24
C LEU A 293 12.13 20.60 -3.21
N GLN A 294 12.70 20.82 -2.02
CA GLN A 294 14.14 20.98 -1.87
C GLN A 294 14.89 19.70 -2.25
N SER A 295 14.39 18.53 -1.84
CA SER A 295 14.99 17.24 -2.23
C SER A 295 14.93 17.04 -3.74
N LEU A 296 13.81 17.40 -4.38
CA LEU A 296 13.67 17.34 -5.83
C LEU A 296 14.66 18.28 -6.54
N ALA A 297 14.77 19.53 -6.06
CA ALA A 297 15.73 20.49 -6.59
C ALA A 297 17.18 20.00 -6.46
N GLN A 298 17.54 19.38 -5.32
CA GLN A 298 18.87 18.82 -5.09
C GLN A 298 19.16 17.62 -5.98
N ARG A 299 18.21 16.68 -6.11
CA ARG A 299 18.38 15.46 -6.93
C ARG A 299 18.46 15.76 -8.43
N THR A 300 17.75 16.79 -8.89
CA THR A 300 17.72 17.17 -10.31
C THR A 300 18.71 18.26 -10.67
N GLY A 301 19.16 19.05 -9.69
CA GLY A 301 20.01 20.23 -9.92
C GLY A 301 19.27 21.39 -10.58
N ARG A 302 17.94 21.46 -10.44
CA ARG A 302 17.07 22.35 -11.21
C ARG A 302 16.17 23.20 -10.32
N GLU A 303 15.80 24.39 -10.82
CA GLU A 303 14.73 25.20 -10.24
C GLU A 303 13.40 24.44 -10.35
N ILE A 304 12.63 24.38 -9.27
CA ILE A 304 11.32 23.72 -9.21
C ILE A 304 10.23 24.78 -9.11
N ARG A 305 9.31 24.78 -10.08
CA ARG A 305 8.14 25.67 -10.15
C ARG A 305 6.86 24.86 -9.98
N ILE A 306 5.83 25.46 -9.41
CA ILE A 306 4.51 24.84 -9.24
C ILE A 306 3.45 25.73 -9.87
N GLU A 307 2.66 25.16 -10.77
CA GLU A 307 1.47 25.79 -11.34
C GLU A 307 0.23 25.04 -10.85
N ARG A 308 -0.69 25.77 -10.22
CA ARG A 308 -1.96 25.22 -9.74
C ARG A 308 -3.00 25.33 -10.83
N ASP A 309 -3.54 24.20 -11.26
CA ASP A 309 -4.60 24.12 -12.26
C ASP A 309 -5.81 23.35 -11.70
N PRO A 310 -6.91 24.03 -11.32
CA PRO A 310 -8.08 23.36 -10.75
C PRO A 310 -8.86 22.52 -11.79
N THR A 311 -8.54 22.61 -13.08
CA THR A 311 -9.21 21.83 -14.13
C THR A 311 -8.61 20.44 -14.30
N LEU A 312 -7.42 20.19 -13.75
CA LEU A 312 -6.80 18.87 -13.78
C LEU A 312 -7.46 17.92 -12.77
N ALA A 313 -7.67 16.67 -13.20
CA ALA A 313 -7.93 15.57 -12.29
C ALA A 313 -6.78 15.41 -11.26
N MET A 314 -7.04 14.76 -10.12
CA MET A 314 -6.03 14.66 -9.05
C MET A 314 -4.76 13.91 -9.51
N GLU A 315 -4.93 12.82 -10.25
CA GLU A 315 -3.89 12.01 -10.89
C GLU A 315 -3.31 12.63 -12.16
N GLY A 316 -4.00 13.63 -12.72
CA GLY A 316 -3.66 14.27 -14.00
C GLY A 316 -2.51 15.26 -13.92
N GLY A 317 -1.85 15.38 -12.76
CA GLY A 317 -0.67 16.22 -12.60
C GLY A 317 0.52 15.69 -13.41
N PHE A 318 1.28 16.60 -14.00
CA PHE A 318 2.46 16.27 -14.81
C PHE A 318 3.61 17.23 -14.53
N ALA A 319 4.82 16.78 -14.90
CA ALA A 319 6.04 17.56 -14.80
C ALA A 319 6.62 17.77 -16.20
N GLN A 320 7.13 18.97 -16.47
CA GLN A 320 7.77 19.29 -17.75
C GLN A 320 8.93 20.25 -17.55
N ALA A 321 9.87 20.25 -18.51
CA ALA A 321 10.91 21.26 -18.57
C ALA A 321 10.35 22.57 -19.14
N VAL A 322 10.68 23.68 -18.51
CA VAL A 322 10.35 25.03 -19.01
C VAL A 322 11.61 25.91 -19.04
N PRO A 323 11.69 26.91 -19.94
CA PRO A 323 12.82 27.82 -19.98
C PRO A 323 13.07 28.48 -18.61
N LEU A 324 14.35 28.66 -18.27
CA LEU A 324 14.72 29.56 -17.18
C LEU A 324 14.26 30.97 -17.55
N GLU A 325 13.64 31.67 -16.61
CA GLU A 325 13.28 33.06 -16.87
C GLU A 325 14.58 33.85 -16.80
N SER A 326 14.82 34.69 -17.81
CA SER A 326 15.95 35.61 -17.78
C SER A 326 15.76 36.58 -16.61
N PRO A 327 16.81 36.87 -15.83
CA PRO A 327 16.74 37.77 -14.68
C PRO A 327 16.33 39.20 -15.03
#